data_AF-A0A8T7CDK3-F1
#
_entry.id   AF-A0A8T7CDK3-F1
#
_cell.length_a   1.000
_cell.length_b   1.000
_cell.length_c   1.000
_cell.angle_alpha   90.00
_cell.angle_beta   90.00
_cell.angle_gamma   90.00
#
_symmetry.space_group_name_H-M   'P 1'
#
loop_
_entity.id
_entity.type
_entity.pdbx_description
1 polymer ?
#
loop_
_entity_poly.entity_id
_entity_poly.type
_entity_poly.pdbx_seq_one_letter_code
_entity_poly.pdbx_strand_id
1 'polypeptide(L)'
;MSFSDLAVFIGAIVTLAGVIAAGYRYFAHRERQAIVRTAFRETVDSLGAGDAVHRRAGAIMLRRFFNEKTEQGGKGTPYAQEAQDVIAATLRNIETGSFQKLLADGLVYAPTLVGADLQKTNLQGAYLGPREGKVAELRGADFFRADLTLASLKNADAREAQFYQARLASTVLKGADLRDANFYEADLLGARFGGAKLDGANFANARNVPDEISERLDENGNYISDGAPDSTWSGGEKLSVFLSRPGAANIETRQLVWALADRIRDQGLDVEEVSPSAYATTGALAEVRRVMSGCAGVAVVAVPDLNVRSALWRAATPQAREISDQGLTSPWTCLELGLATGLGLPVFLAEADGVSSEAFDYSSHEPHLYRVRLAENHLSRTFREPFDDWCGAVRERGVS
;
A
#
# COMPACT_ATOMS: atom_id res chain seq x y z
N MET A 1 -27.68 -61.90 41.88
CA MET A 1 -26.57 -61.01 41.47
C MET A 1 -26.18 -60.21 42.69
N SER A 2 -24.93 -60.30 43.14
CA SER A 2 -24.48 -59.49 44.27
C SER A 2 -24.35 -58.02 43.83
N PHE A 3 -24.41 -57.08 44.77
CA PHE A 3 -24.24 -55.65 44.46
C PHE A 3 -22.88 -55.36 43.78
N SER A 4 -21.86 -56.17 44.09
CA SER A 4 -20.55 -56.14 43.44
C SER A 4 -20.57 -56.60 41.99
N ASP A 5 -21.35 -57.63 41.63
CA ASP A 5 -21.46 -58.11 40.25
C ASP A 5 -22.15 -57.08 39.34
N LEU A 6 -23.15 -56.38 39.89
CA LEU A 6 -23.86 -55.30 39.19
C LEU A 6 -22.92 -54.11 38.95
N ALA A 7 -22.08 -53.74 39.93
CA ALA A 7 -21.13 -52.65 39.80
C ALA A 7 -20.04 -52.94 38.73
N VAL A 8 -19.53 -54.17 38.69
CA VAL A 8 -18.55 -54.60 37.66
C VAL A 8 -19.19 -54.59 36.27
N PHE A 9 -20.44 -55.05 36.14
CA PHE A 9 -21.17 -55.04 34.88
C PHE A 9 -21.44 -53.62 34.36
N ILE A 10 -21.88 -52.71 35.24
CA ILE A 10 -22.07 -51.28 34.90
C ILE A 10 -20.72 -50.65 34.49
N GLY A 11 -19.63 -50.93 35.22
CA GLY A 11 -18.30 -50.44 34.87
C GLY A 11 -17.82 -50.91 33.49
N ALA A 12 -18.08 -52.18 33.15
CA ALA A 12 -17.76 -52.73 31.84
C ALA A 12 -18.56 -52.06 30.71
N ILE A 13 -19.86 -51.79 30.91
CA ILE A 13 -20.71 -51.09 29.94
C ILE A 13 -20.23 -49.65 29.73
N VAL A 14 -19.94 -48.92 30.80
CA VAL A 14 -19.44 -47.53 30.71
C VAL A 14 -18.10 -47.48 29.98
N THR A 15 -17.21 -48.44 30.23
CA THR A 15 -15.92 -48.54 29.56
C THR A 15 -16.10 -48.84 28.07
N LEU A 16 -16.96 -49.80 27.72
CA LEU A 16 -17.26 -50.15 26.33
C LEU A 16 -17.93 -48.98 25.58
N ALA A 17 -18.89 -48.30 26.21
CA ALA A 17 -19.50 -47.08 25.65
C ALA A 17 -18.46 -45.97 25.45
N GLY A 18 -17.51 -45.83 26.38
CA GLY A 18 -16.38 -44.92 26.27
C GLY A 18 -15.48 -45.22 25.08
N VAL A 19 -15.13 -46.49 24.87
CA VAL A 19 -14.32 -46.95 23.72
C VAL A 19 -15.06 -46.76 22.40
N ILE A 20 -16.35 -47.08 22.34
CA ILE A 20 -17.19 -46.86 21.14
C ILE A 20 -17.28 -45.36 20.84
N ALA A 21 -17.59 -44.52 21.83
CA ALA A 21 -17.64 -43.07 21.66
C ALA A 21 -16.28 -42.47 21.29
N ALA A 22 -15.17 -43.03 21.78
CA ALA A 22 -13.82 -42.64 21.37
C ALA A 22 -13.54 -43.07 19.92
N GLY A 23 -13.94 -44.28 19.53
CA GLY A 23 -13.84 -44.78 18.15
C GLY A 23 -14.63 -43.92 17.17
N TYR A 24 -15.90 -43.59 17.48
CA TYR A 24 -16.71 -42.69 16.67
C TYR A 24 -16.09 -41.30 16.55
N ARG A 25 -15.60 -40.72 17.65
CA ARG A 25 -14.91 -39.42 17.61
C ARG A 25 -13.64 -39.47 16.76
N TYR A 26 -12.87 -40.55 16.84
CA TYR A 26 -11.68 -40.75 16.03
C TYR A 26 -12.00 -40.87 14.54
N PHE A 27 -12.98 -41.70 14.15
CA PHE A 27 -13.38 -41.84 12.75
C PHE A 27 -13.97 -40.54 12.19
N ALA A 28 -14.87 -39.88 12.93
CA ALA A 28 -15.45 -38.60 12.52
C ALA A 28 -14.37 -37.50 12.38
N HIS A 29 -13.36 -37.48 13.26
CA HIS A 29 -12.23 -36.57 13.13
C HIS A 29 -11.42 -36.85 11.87
N ARG A 30 -11.09 -38.12 11.60
CA ARG A 30 -10.32 -38.52 10.40
C ARG A 30 -11.04 -38.19 9.10
N GLU A 31 -12.34 -38.43 9.03
CA GLU A 31 -13.16 -38.10 7.85
C GLU A 31 -13.24 -36.59 7.63
N ARG A 32 -13.44 -35.81 8.71
CA ARG A 32 -13.38 -34.34 8.66
C ARG A 32 -12.04 -33.84 8.12
N GLN A 33 -10.91 -34.37 8.61
CA GLN A 33 -9.59 -33.99 8.11
C GLN A 33 -9.41 -34.29 6.62
N ALA A 34 -9.96 -35.41 6.14
CA ALA A 34 -9.89 -35.76 4.72
C ALA A 34 -10.68 -34.76 3.84
N ILE A 35 -11.89 -34.39 4.25
CA ILE A 35 -12.73 -33.41 3.55
C ILE A 35 -12.05 -32.03 3.52
N VAL A 36 -11.56 -31.57 4.68
CA VAL A 36 -10.89 -30.26 4.80
C VAL A 36 -9.61 -30.23 3.97
N ARG A 37 -8.84 -31.33 3.93
CA ARG A 37 -7.66 -31.46 3.07
C ARG A 37 -7.99 -31.29 1.59
N THR A 38 -9.06 -31.95 1.12
CA THR A 38 -9.49 -31.83 -0.28
C THR A 38 -9.90 -30.40 -0.58
N ALA A 39 -10.72 -29.79 0.27
CA ALA A 39 -11.13 -28.39 0.11
C ALA A 39 -9.93 -27.42 0.11
N PHE A 40 -8.92 -27.67 0.94
CA PHE A 40 -7.69 -26.87 0.98
C PHE A 40 -6.91 -26.98 -0.34
N ARG A 41 -6.70 -28.19 -0.85
CA ARG A 41 -6.02 -28.42 -2.13
C ARG A 41 -6.74 -27.75 -3.28
N GLU A 42 -8.04 -27.93 -3.40
CA GLU A 42 -8.85 -27.27 -4.43
C GLU A 42 -8.76 -25.73 -4.35
N THR A 43 -8.74 -25.20 -3.12
CA THR A 43 -8.55 -23.76 -2.89
C THR A 43 -7.16 -23.30 -3.36
N VAL A 44 -6.10 -24.01 -3.01
CA VAL A 44 -4.72 -23.69 -3.44
C VAL A 44 -4.58 -23.79 -4.95
N ASP A 45 -5.12 -24.84 -5.58
CA ASP A 45 -5.10 -25.02 -7.03
C ASP A 45 -5.80 -23.86 -7.76
N SER A 46 -6.90 -23.34 -7.19
CA SER A 46 -7.61 -22.20 -7.76
C SER A 46 -6.79 -20.90 -7.77
N LEU A 47 -5.80 -20.73 -6.88
CA LEU A 47 -4.89 -19.58 -6.88
C LEU A 47 -3.95 -19.58 -8.10
N GLY A 48 -3.68 -20.76 -8.66
CA GLY A 48 -2.89 -20.93 -9.88
C GLY A 48 -3.71 -20.83 -11.17
N ALA A 49 -5.03 -20.63 -11.09
CA ALA A 49 -5.88 -20.60 -12.28
C ALA A 49 -5.51 -19.44 -13.22
N GLY A 50 -5.59 -19.67 -14.55
CA GLY A 50 -5.35 -18.62 -15.54
C GLY A 50 -6.39 -17.50 -15.48
N ASP A 51 -7.62 -17.82 -15.06
CA ASP A 51 -8.72 -16.88 -14.93
C ASP A 51 -8.65 -16.07 -13.62
N ALA A 52 -8.86 -14.76 -13.73
CA ALA A 52 -8.78 -13.85 -12.59
C ALA A 52 -9.92 -14.02 -11.59
N VAL A 53 -11.11 -14.45 -12.03
CA VAL A 53 -12.28 -14.65 -11.15
C VAL A 53 -12.02 -15.85 -10.23
N HIS A 54 -11.58 -16.97 -10.80
CA HIS A 54 -11.26 -18.18 -10.04
C HIS A 54 -10.13 -17.95 -9.03
N ARG A 55 -9.05 -17.26 -9.42
CA ARG A 55 -7.97 -16.90 -8.48
C ARG A 55 -8.45 -16.09 -7.29
N ARG A 56 -9.27 -15.06 -7.54
CA ARG A 56 -9.83 -14.23 -6.45
C ARG A 56 -10.77 -15.03 -5.56
N ALA A 57 -11.58 -15.92 -6.13
CA ALA A 57 -12.42 -16.82 -5.35
C ALA A 57 -11.57 -17.71 -4.43
N GLY A 58 -10.47 -18.26 -4.93
CA GLY A 58 -9.49 -18.99 -4.14
C GLY A 58 -8.91 -18.20 -2.97
N ALA A 59 -8.47 -16.96 -3.23
CA ALA A 59 -7.95 -16.08 -2.20
C ALA A 59 -8.99 -15.74 -1.10
N ILE A 60 -10.27 -15.62 -1.47
CA ILE A 60 -11.36 -15.43 -0.51
C ILE A 60 -11.62 -16.74 0.26
N MET A 61 -11.61 -17.88 -0.41
CA MET A 61 -11.85 -19.19 0.20
C MET A 61 -10.75 -19.57 1.20
N LEU A 62 -9.49 -19.16 0.96
CA LEU A 62 -8.40 -19.34 1.92
C LEU A 62 -8.73 -18.77 3.31
N ARG A 63 -9.49 -17.66 3.37
CA ARG A 63 -9.88 -17.02 4.63
C ARG A 63 -10.79 -17.90 5.49
N ARG A 64 -11.47 -18.88 4.89
CA ARG A 64 -12.31 -19.84 5.64
C ARG A 64 -11.46 -20.70 6.57
N PHE A 65 -10.24 -21.03 6.19
CA PHE A 65 -9.32 -21.82 7.02
C PHE A 65 -8.84 -21.06 8.28
N PHE A 66 -9.02 -19.75 8.32
CA PHE A 66 -8.74 -18.94 9.51
C PHE A 66 -9.93 -18.81 10.47
N ASN A 67 -11.15 -19.10 10.00
CA ASN A 67 -12.36 -18.89 10.78
C ASN A 67 -12.75 -20.16 11.55
N GLU A 68 -12.57 -20.14 12.87
CA GLU A 68 -12.91 -21.24 13.78
C GLU A 68 -14.39 -21.66 13.75
N LYS A 69 -15.29 -20.81 13.27
CA LYS A 69 -16.72 -21.11 13.14
C LYS A 69 -17.05 -21.91 11.89
N THR A 70 -16.11 -22.06 10.96
CA THR A 70 -16.29 -22.83 9.73
C THR A 70 -15.86 -24.27 9.93
N GLU A 71 -16.34 -25.17 9.06
CA GLU A 71 -15.89 -26.56 9.04
C GLU A 71 -14.40 -26.69 8.71
N GLN A 72 -13.84 -25.71 8.01
CA GLN A 72 -12.45 -25.67 7.56
C GLN A 72 -11.48 -25.14 8.64
N GLY A 73 -11.88 -24.13 9.42
CA GLY A 73 -11.06 -23.51 10.46
C GLY A 73 -11.32 -24.01 11.89
N GLY A 74 -12.27 -24.94 12.07
CA GLY A 74 -12.66 -25.43 13.40
C GLY A 74 -11.53 -26.12 14.18
N LYS A 75 -11.63 -26.14 15.52
CA LYS A 75 -10.62 -26.71 16.43
C LYS A 75 -10.08 -28.07 15.95
N GLY A 76 -8.77 -28.12 15.73
CA GLY A 76 -8.03 -29.33 15.36
C GLY A 76 -7.70 -29.46 13.87
N THR A 77 -8.08 -28.52 13.00
CA THR A 77 -7.60 -28.51 11.60
C THR A 77 -6.24 -27.80 11.51
N PRO A 78 -5.23 -28.38 10.83
CA PRO A 78 -3.87 -27.80 10.76
C PRO A 78 -3.70 -26.69 9.71
N TYR A 79 -4.77 -26.37 8.97
CA TYR A 79 -4.68 -25.62 7.72
C TYR A 79 -4.61 -24.11 7.87
N ALA A 80 -4.79 -23.55 9.07
CA ALA A 80 -4.64 -22.11 9.29
C ALA A 80 -3.20 -21.65 9.02
N GLN A 81 -2.21 -22.34 9.57
CA GLN A 81 -0.80 -22.03 9.31
C GLN A 81 -0.46 -22.27 7.83
N GLU A 82 -0.90 -23.40 7.25
CA GLU A 82 -0.64 -23.69 5.83
C GLU A 82 -1.26 -22.64 4.90
N ALA A 83 -2.47 -22.13 5.21
CA ALA A 83 -3.10 -21.06 4.45
C ALA A 83 -2.28 -19.76 4.51
N GLN A 84 -1.75 -19.42 5.68
CA GLN A 84 -0.86 -18.28 5.86
C GLN A 84 0.43 -18.45 5.04
N ASP A 85 1.05 -19.62 5.10
CA ASP A 85 2.30 -19.92 4.37
C ASP A 85 2.09 -19.87 2.85
N VAL A 86 0.93 -20.36 2.36
CA VAL A 86 0.53 -20.23 0.95
C VAL A 86 0.34 -18.77 0.55
N ILE A 87 -0.32 -17.96 1.38
CA ILE A 87 -0.49 -16.53 1.13
C ILE A 87 0.88 -15.85 1.06
N ALA A 88 1.75 -16.07 2.05
CA ALA A 88 3.11 -15.51 2.07
C ALA A 88 3.91 -15.94 0.84
N ALA A 89 3.93 -17.23 0.50
CA ALA A 89 4.62 -17.74 -0.67
C ALA A 89 4.11 -17.11 -1.98
N THR A 90 2.80 -16.90 -2.10
CA THR A 90 2.20 -16.26 -3.26
C THR A 90 2.59 -14.78 -3.33
N LEU A 91 2.54 -14.07 -2.21
CA LEU A 91 2.89 -12.64 -2.11
C LEU A 91 4.34 -12.34 -2.50
N ARG A 92 5.27 -13.30 -2.40
CA ARG A 92 6.68 -13.13 -2.80
C ARG A 92 6.88 -12.99 -4.31
N ASN A 93 5.95 -13.52 -5.12
CA ASN A 93 6.13 -13.67 -6.57
C ASN A 93 5.05 -12.96 -7.40
N ILE A 94 4.24 -12.10 -6.79
CA ILE A 94 3.17 -11.38 -7.49
C ILE A 94 3.40 -9.87 -7.49
N GLU A 95 3.06 -9.25 -8.62
CA GLU A 95 3.09 -7.81 -8.80
C GLU A 95 1.99 -7.12 -7.98
N THR A 96 2.21 -5.84 -7.67
CA THR A 96 1.24 -5.01 -6.97
C THR A 96 -0.04 -4.89 -7.77
N GLY A 97 -1.18 -5.18 -7.13
CA GLY A 97 -2.48 -5.14 -7.78
C GLY A 97 -3.59 -5.69 -6.91
N SER A 98 -4.81 -5.74 -7.46
CA SER A 98 -5.99 -6.12 -6.67
C SER A 98 -5.92 -7.54 -6.10
N PHE A 99 -5.27 -8.47 -6.81
CA PHE A 99 -5.11 -9.85 -6.34
C PHE A 99 -4.09 -9.94 -5.20
N GLN A 100 -2.94 -9.27 -5.33
CA GLN A 100 -1.95 -9.13 -4.26
C GLN A 100 -2.57 -8.49 -3.02
N LYS A 101 -3.25 -7.36 -3.19
CA LYS A 101 -3.92 -6.67 -2.09
C LYS A 101 -4.94 -7.57 -1.39
N LEU A 102 -5.73 -8.33 -2.16
CA LEU A 102 -6.73 -9.26 -1.61
C LEU A 102 -6.10 -10.35 -0.73
N LEU A 103 -4.95 -10.89 -1.14
CA LEU A 103 -4.18 -11.86 -0.36
C LEU A 103 -3.56 -11.21 0.88
N ALA A 104 -2.93 -10.05 0.72
CA ALA A 104 -2.28 -9.31 1.81
C ALA A 104 -3.29 -8.87 2.90
N ASP A 105 -4.41 -8.25 2.51
CA ASP A 105 -5.54 -7.95 3.42
C ASP A 105 -6.15 -9.23 4.01
N GLY A 106 -5.96 -10.38 3.36
CA GLY A 106 -6.39 -11.69 3.85
C GLY A 106 -5.67 -12.13 5.12
N LEU A 107 -4.43 -11.66 5.34
CA LEU A 107 -3.64 -12.03 6.52
C LEU A 107 -4.24 -11.49 7.83
N VAL A 108 -4.99 -10.37 7.79
CA VAL A 108 -5.66 -9.83 8.99
C VAL A 108 -6.71 -10.79 9.58
N TYR A 109 -7.18 -11.76 8.78
CA TYR A 109 -8.13 -12.76 9.22
C TYR A 109 -7.46 -13.94 9.92
N ALA A 110 -6.13 -14.08 9.80
CA ALA A 110 -5.40 -15.18 10.42
C ALA A 110 -5.63 -15.17 11.95
N PRO A 111 -5.73 -16.36 12.58
CA PRO A 111 -5.94 -16.44 14.02
C PRO A 111 -4.76 -15.83 14.78
N THR A 112 -3.55 -15.89 14.23
CA THR A 112 -2.36 -15.21 14.74
C THR A 112 -1.35 -15.08 13.60
N LEU A 113 -0.45 -14.11 13.70
CA LEU A 113 0.72 -13.97 12.82
C LEU A 113 2.01 -13.93 13.66
N VAL A 114 1.96 -14.44 14.89
CA VAL A 114 3.13 -14.50 15.79
C VAL A 114 4.19 -15.41 15.18
N GLY A 115 5.40 -14.89 14.99
CA GLY A 115 6.50 -15.63 14.35
C GLY A 115 6.27 -15.95 12.88
N ALA A 116 5.32 -15.28 12.21
CA ALA A 116 5.01 -15.49 10.80
C ALA A 116 6.23 -15.25 9.90
N ASP A 117 6.51 -16.18 8.97
CA ASP A 117 7.44 -15.91 7.87
C ASP A 117 6.73 -15.10 6.77
N LEU A 118 6.99 -13.79 6.77
CA LEU A 118 6.53 -12.84 5.75
C LEU A 118 7.71 -12.24 4.97
N GLN A 119 8.84 -12.95 4.94
CA GLN A 119 10.04 -12.47 4.27
C GLN A 119 9.79 -12.26 2.77
N LYS A 120 10.28 -11.14 2.25
CA LYS A 120 10.25 -10.75 0.81
C LYS A 120 8.83 -10.71 0.22
N THR A 121 7.81 -10.63 1.06
CA THR A 121 6.42 -10.55 0.59
C THR A 121 6.12 -9.15 0.04
N ASN A 122 5.30 -9.08 -1.02
CA ASN A 122 4.71 -7.84 -1.47
C ASN A 122 3.43 -7.56 -0.65
N LEU A 123 3.56 -6.74 0.39
CA LEU A 123 2.47 -6.30 1.28
C LEU A 123 2.07 -4.85 0.99
N GLN A 124 2.35 -4.33 -0.21
CA GLN A 124 2.00 -2.96 -0.55
C GLN A 124 0.49 -2.72 -0.36
N GLY A 125 0.13 -1.64 0.34
CA GLY A 125 -1.25 -1.26 0.63
C GLY A 125 -2.04 -2.26 1.51
N ALA A 126 -1.37 -3.21 2.16
CA ALA A 126 -2.01 -4.20 3.01
C ALA A 126 -2.64 -3.56 4.26
N TYR A 127 -3.83 -4.03 4.64
CA TYR A 127 -4.44 -3.68 5.92
C TYR A 127 -4.18 -4.78 6.96
N LEU A 128 -3.30 -4.50 7.92
CA LEU A 128 -2.97 -5.31 9.10
C LEU A 128 -3.29 -4.55 10.40
N GLY A 129 -4.31 -3.67 10.35
CA GLY A 129 -4.81 -2.93 11.51
C GLY A 129 -5.91 -3.69 12.27
N PRO A 130 -6.62 -3.03 13.21
CA PRO A 130 -7.64 -3.67 14.00
C PRO A 130 -8.83 -4.06 13.14
N ARG A 131 -9.40 -5.22 13.41
CA ARG A 131 -10.58 -5.73 12.71
C ARG A 131 -11.50 -6.43 13.70
N GLU A 132 -12.79 -6.07 13.66
CA GLU A 132 -13.82 -6.73 14.47
C GLU A 132 -13.47 -6.76 15.97
N GLY A 133 -12.78 -5.72 16.46
CA GLY A 133 -12.33 -5.61 17.86
C GLY A 133 -11.04 -6.39 18.20
N LYS A 134 -10.46 -7.11 17.23
CA LYS A 134 -9.17 -7.79 17.39
C LYS A 134 -8.04 -7.00 16.74
N VAL A 135 -6.90 -6.95 17.42
CA VAL A 135 -5.64 -6.37 16.91
C VAL A 135 -4.86 -7.45 16.14
N ALA A 136 -4.14 -7.08 15.09
CA ALA A 136 -3.23 -7.99 14.40
C ALA A 136 -2.06 -8.39 15.33
N GLU A 137 -1.89 -9.69 15.56
CA GLU A 137 -0.83 -10.26 16.40
C GLU A 137 0.40 -10.59 15.53
N LEU A 138 1.32 -9.64 15.40
CA LEU A 138 2.53 -9.71 14.58
C LEU A 138 3.81 -9.92 15.42
N ARG A 139 3.69 -10.31 16.69
CA ARG A 139 4.85 -10.44 17.57
C ARG A 139 5.88 -11.41 16.99
N GLY A 140 7.13 -10.97 16.81
CA GLY A 140 8.19 -11.78 16.24
C GLY A 140 8.02 -12.14 14.76
N ALA A 141 7.05 -11.56 14.05
CA ALA A 141 6.87 -11.80 12.62
C ALA A 141 8.11 -11.31 11.82
N ASP A 142 8.50 -12.08 10.81
CA ASP A 142 9.67 -11.79 9.99
C ASP A 142 9.27 -11.13 8.67
N PHE A 143 9.56 -9.84 8.56
CA PHE A 143 9.34 -8.99 7.39
C PHE A 143 10.64 -8.71 6.63
N PHE A 144 11.67 -9.55 6.75
CA PHE A 144 12.93 -9.37 6.03
C PHE A 144 12.73 -9.02 4.56
N ARG A 145 13.18 -7.83 4.15
CA ARG A 145 13.05 -7.35 2.76
C ARG A 145 11.61 -7.37 2.20
N ALA A 146 10.60 -7.41 3.05
CA ALA A 146 9.21 -7.27 2.63
C ALA A 146 8.96 -5.84 2.17
N ASP A 147 7.97 -5.68 1.30
CA ASP A 147 7.52 -4.37 0.84
C ASP A 147 6.16 -4.05 1.46
N LEU A 148 6.18 -3.19 2.48
CA LEU A 148 5.01 -2.69 3.20
C LEU A 148 4.62 -1.27 2.77
N THR A 149 5.04 -0.82 1.58
CA THR A 149 4.74 0.53 1.10
C THR A 149 3.23 0.79 1.15
N LEU A 150 2.80 1.89 1.77
CA LEU A 150 1.40 2.28 1.98
C LEU A 150 0.56 1.29 2.83
N ALA A 151 1.18 0.29 3.46
CA ALA A 151 0.47 -0.64 4.35
C ALA A 151 0.05 0.05 5.65
N SER A 152 -0.96 -0.50 6.32
CA SER A 152 -1.44 -0.02 7.61
C SER A 152 -1.30 -1.12 8.66
N LEU A 153 -0.42 -0.89 9.63
CA LEU A 153 -0.20 -1.70 10.84
C LEU A 153 -0.72 -0.94 12.07
N LYS A 154 -1.69 -0.04 11.88
CA LYS A 154 -2.25 0.79 12.95
C LYS A 154 -2.64 -0.06 14.15
N ASN A 155 -2.24 0.34 15.35
CA ASN A 155 -2.51 -0.35 16.62
C ASN A 155 -2.11 -1.84 16.66
N ALA A 156 -1.33 -2.35 15.70
CA ALA A 156 -0.91 -3.75 15.67
C ALA A 156 0.01 -4.09 16.86
N ASP A 157 0.00 -5.34 17.31
CA ASP A 157 0.99 -5.87 18.24
C ASP A 157 2.16 -6.46 17.45
N ALA A 158 3.18 -5.65 17.18
CA ALA A 158 4.35 -6.00 16.37
C ALA A 158 5.64 -5.98 17.20
N ARG A 159 5.54 -6.34 18.49
CA ARG A 159 6.70 -6.50 19.38
C ARG A 159 7.68 -7.51 18.80
N GLU A 160 8.97 -7.28 18.93
CA GLU A 160 10.02 -8.19 18.43
C GLU A 160 9.95 -8.47 16.91
N ALA A 161 9.11 -7.76 16.15
CA ALA A 161 8.97 -7.97 14.70
C ALA A 161 10.25 -7.56 13.96
N GLN A 162 10.59 -8.31 12.91
CA GLN A 162 11.84 -8.15 12.18
C GLN A 162 11.59 -7.43 10.85
N PHE A 163 11.74 -6.11 10.82
CA PHE A 163 11.63 -5.25 9.63
C PHE A 163 12.98 -4.97 8.95
N TYR A 164 14.04 -5.72 9.27
CA TYR A 164 15.37 -5.48 8.72
C TYR A 164 15.36 -5.53 7.18
N GLN A 165 15.94 -4.50 6.56
CA GLN A 165 15.95 -4.26 5.11
C GLN A 165 14.56 -4.17 4.44
N ALA A 166 13.47 -4.04 5.20
CA ALA A 166 12.12 -3.89 4.65
C ALA A 166 11.89 -2.48 4.09
N ARG A 167 10.94 -2.37 3.16
CA ARG A 167 10.43 -1.06 2.68
C ARG A 167 9.15 -0.72 3.41
N LEU A 168 9.15 0.37 4.15
CA LEU A 168 8.00 0.87 4.91
C LEU A 168 7.59 2.28 4.44
N ALA A 169 7.79 2.58 3.16
CA ALA A 169 7.48 3.89 2.62
C ALA A 169 5.99 4.21 2.82
N SER A 170 5.69 5.32 3.47
CA SER A 170 4.33 5.75 3.80
C SER A 170 3.49 4.71 4.58
N THR A 171 4.14 3.78 5.29
CA THR A 171 3.45 2.81 6.14
C THR A 171 2.86 3.50 7.39
N VAL A 172 1.63 3.16 7.75
CA VAL A 172 0.98 3.66 8.97
C VAL A 172 1.23 2.71 10.13
N LEU A 173 2.05 3.14 11.09
CA LEU A 173 2.39 2.42 12.33
C LEU A 173 1.77 3.10 13.57
N LYS A 174 0.83 4.03 13.36
CA LYS A 174 0.17 4.79 14.42
C LYS A 174 -0.38 3.87 15.52
N GLY A 175 0.04 4.10 16.76
CA GLY A 175 -0.41 3.34 17.93
C GLY A 175 0.06 1.88 17.99
N ALA A 176 0.90 1.42 17.06
CA ALA A 176 1.42 0.06 17.07
C ALA A 176 2.36 -0.17 18.26
N ASP A 177 2.36 -1.38 18.80
CA ASP A 177 3.34 -1.82 19.79
C ASP A 177 4.54 -2.42 19.04
N LEU A 178 5.65 -1.69 18.98
CA LEU A 178 6.86 -2.01 18.22
C LEU A 178 8.07 -2.18 19.15
N ARG A 179 7.83 -2.48 20.44
CA ARG A 179 8.91 -2.71 21.39
C ARG A 179 9.80 -3.86 20.94
N ASP A 180 11.11 -3.66 21.05
CA ASP A 180 12.14 -4.60 20.59
C ASP A 180 12.06 -4.96 19.08
N ALA A 181 11.35 -4.17 18.26
CA ALA A 181 11.30 -4.37 16.81
C ALA A 181 12.61 -3.97 16.15
N ASN A 182 12.95 -4.65 15.05
CA ASN A 182 14.21 -4.45 14.35
C ASN A 182 13.98 -3.79 12.98
N PHE A 183 14.36 -2.52 12.84
CA PHE A 183 14.33 -1.73 11.61
C PHE A 183 15.72 -1.58 10.95
N TYR A 184 16.68 -2.46 11.28
CA TYR A 184 18.04 -2.39 10.73
C TYR A 184 18.05 -2.31 9.19
N GLU A 185 18.66 -1.26 8.62
CA GLU A 185 18.69 -0.99 7.17
C GLU A 185 17.31 -0.84 6.47
N ALA A 186 16.23 -0.63 7.23
CA ALA A 186 14.90 -0.41 6.66
C ALA A 186 14.78 0.95 5.95
N ASP A 187 13.83 1.06 5.02
CA ASP A 187 13.47 2.34 4.37
C ASP A 187 12.16 2.87 4.96
N LEU A 188 12.22 3.99 5.68
CA LEU A 188 11.12 4.55 6.46
C LEU A 188 10.52 5.82 5.84
N LEU A 189 10.75 6.06 4.54
CA LEU A 189 10.31 7.30 3.88
C LEU A 189 8.82 7.58 4.11
N GLY A 190 8.49 8.62 4.88
CA GLY A 190 7.10 8.98 5.19
C GLY A 190 6.35 8.00 6.10
N ALA A 191 7.03 7.06 6.74
CA ALA A 191 6.43 6.15 7.72
C ALA A 191 5.92 6.93 8.94
N ARG A 192 4.73 6.57 9.45
CA ARG A 192 4.03 7.33 10.48
C ARG A 192 3.96 6.56 11.80
N PHE A 193 4.66 7.04 12.83
CA PHE A 193 4.81 6.37 14.13
C PHE A 193 4.03 7.00 15.28
N GLY A 194 3.20 8.03 15.04
CA GLY A 194 2.50 8.74 16.11
C GLY A 194 1.81 7.82 17.13
N GLY A 195 2.18 7.96 18.40
CA GLY A 195 1.64 7.13 19.49
C GLY A 195 2.10 5.66 19.51
N ALA A 196 3.03 5.25 18.63
CA ALA A 196 3.62 3.91 18.67
C ALA A 196 4.53 3.73 19.89
N LYS A 197 4.67 2.48 20.36
CA LYS A 197 5.61 2.14 21.45
C LYS A 197 6.88 1.60 20.85
N LEU A 198 8.01 2.27 21.09
CA LEU A 198 9.28 1.97 20.43
C LEU A 198 10.40 1.56 21.40
N ASP A 199 10.07 1.28 22.67
CA ASP A 199 11.08 0.90 23.68
C ASP A 199 11.93 -0.28 23.19
N GLY A 200 13.25 -0.09 23.09
CA GLY A 200 14.19 -1.12 22.62
C GLY A 200 14.19 -1.36 21.09
N ALA A 201 13.42 -0.60 20.31
CA ALA A 201 13.42 -0.74 18.85
C ALA A 201 14.77 -0.28 18.26
N ASN A 202 15.28 -1.05 17.30
CA ASN A 202 16.58 -0.80 16.66
C ASN A 202 16.39 -0.18 15.27
N PHE A 203 16.93 1.02 15.05
CA PHE A 203 16.92 1.79 13.81
C PHE A 203 18.32 1.94 13.18
N ALA A 204 19.31 1.16 13.61
CA ALA A 204 20.67 1.23 13.08
C ALA A 204 20.70 1.08 11.55
N ASN A 205 21.38 2.00 10.87
CA ASN A 205 21.47 2.08 9.40
C ASN A 205 20.13 2.22 8.67
N ALA A 206 19.01 2.46 9.36
CA ALA A 206 17.75 2.76 8.70
C ALA A 206 17.85 4.08 7.93
N ARG A 207 17.13 4.16 6.82
CA ARG A 207 17.09 5.35 5.95
C ARG A 207 15.76 6.05 6.09
N ASN A 208 15.76 7.38 5.96
CA ASN A 208 14.56 8.21 6.05
C ASN A 208 13.83 8.06 7.40
N VAL A 209 14.58 7.87 8.49
CA VAL A 209 14.01 7.82 9.85
C VAL A 209 13.40 9.19 10.17
N PRO A 210 12.14 9.26 10.62
CA PRO A 210 11.50 10.52 11.01
C PRO A 210 12.31 11.26 12.08
N ASP A 211 12.37 12.59 12.01
CA ASP A 211 13.13 13.43 12.95
C ASP A 211 12.74 13.15 14.41
N GLU A 212 11.44 12.95 14.68
CA GLU A 212 10.90 12.61 16.00
C GLU A 212 11.48 11.32 16.62
N ILE A 213 11.94 10.39 15.78
CA ILE A 213 12.61 9.16 16.20
C ILE A 213 14.12 9.39 16.25
N SER A 214 14.69 10.01 15.20
CA SER A 214 16.13 10.25 15.05
C SER A 214 16.73 11.00 16.24
N GLU A 215 16.01 11.98 16.80
CA GLU A 215 16.43 12.74 17.98
C GLU A 215 16.48 11.91 19.28
N ARG A 216 15.91 10.71 19.28
CA ARG A 216 15.74 9.83 20.44
C ARG A 216 16.51 8.51 20.31
N LEU A 217 17.44 8.43 19.35
CA LEU A 217 18.30 7.26 19.16
C LEU A 217 19.62 7.39 19.93
N ASP A 218 20.11 6.28 20.47
CA ASP A 218 21.47 6.18 21.00
C ASP A 218 22.52 6.04 19.87
N GLU A 219 23.80 5.95 20.26
CA GLU A 219 24.93 5.76 19.32
C GLU A 219 24.85 4.46 18.50
N ASN A 220 24.08 3.48 18.97
CA ASN A 220 23.88 2.19 18.31
C ASN A 220 22.59 2.16 17.49
N GLY A 221 21.84 3.28 17.39
CA GLY A 221 20.59 3.38 16.67
C GLY A 221 19.38 2.81 17.41
N ASN A 222 19.48 2.52 18.72
CA ASN A 222 18.32 2.05 19.50
C ASN A 222 17.52 3.23 20.05
N TYR A 223 16.21 3.08 20.09
CA TYR A 223 15.31 4.06 20.69
C TYR A 223 15.36 3.97 22.23
N ILE A 224 15.70 5.08 22.89
CA ILE A 224 16.01 5.12 24.34
C ILE A 224 15.03 5.96 25.19
N SER A 225 13.96 6.48 24.60
CA SER A 225 13.00 7.34 25.31
C SER A 225 11.78 6.56 25.79
N ASP A 226 11.36 6.77 27.03
CA ASP A 226 10.15 6.15 27.63
C ASP A 226 8.82 6.74 27.09
N GLY A 227 8.89 7.66 26.12
CA GLY A 227 7.75 8.32 25.52
C GLY A 227 7.45 7.82 24.11
N ALA A 228 6.17 7.66 23.78
CA ALA A 228 5.75 7.46 22.40
C ALA A 228 6.20 8.67 21.53
N PRO A 229 6.52 8.46 20.24
CA PRO A 229 6.62 9.56 19.29
C PRO A 229 5.32 10.37 19.37
N ASP A 230 5.45 11.68 19.40
CA ASP A 230 4.34 12.55 19.71
C ASP A 230 3.19 12.26 18.74
N SER A 231 2.00 11.95 19.28
CA SER A 231 0.80 11.90 18.46
C SER A 231 0.46 13.28 17.89
N THR A 232 1.01 14.32 18.52
CA THR A 232 1.06 15.72 18.11
C THR A 232 2.25 15.95 17.20
N TRP A 233 2.30 15.21 16.10
CA TRP A 233 2.78 15.84 14.89
C TRP A 233 1.85 17.04 14.63
N SER A 234 2.33 18.23 15.03
CA SER A 234 1.71 19.53 14.75
C SER A 234 2.31 20.18 13.51
N GLY A 235 3.26 19.52 12.85
CA GLY A 235 3.22 19.56 11.40
C GLY A 235 1.86 18.98 11.05
N GLY A 236 0.93 19.79 10.56
CA GLY A 236 -0.19 19.19 9.84
C GLY A 236 0.40 18.21 8.82
N GLU A 237 -0.35 17.18 8.44
CA GLU A 237 -0.09 16.50 7.16
C GLU A 237 0.34 17.54 6.16
N LYS A 238 1.65 17.63 5.91
CA LYS A 238 2.15 18.36 4.78
C LYS A 238 1.71 17.49 3.65
N LEU A 239 0.54 17.83 3.16
CA LEU A 239 -0.11 17.12 2.09
C LEU A 239 0.87 17.16 0.94
N SER A 240 1.34 15.98 0.57
CA SER A 240 2.27 15.83 -0.52
C SER A 240 1.49 16.00 -1.81
N VAL A 241 2.09 16.75 -2.73
CA VAL A 241 1.63 16.89 -4.10
C VAL A 241 2.68 16.28 -5.00
N PHE A 242 2.25 15.47 -5.97
CA PHE A 242 3.13 15.04 -7.04
C PHE A 242 3.38 16.22 -7.99
N LEU A 243 4.64 16.58 -8.24
CA LEU A 243 5.01 17.57 -9.23
C LEU A 243 5.66 16.87 -10.45
N SER A 244 5.04 17.07 -11.61
CA SER A 244 5.56 16.59 -12.88
C SER A 244 6.91 17.23 -13.22
N ARG A 245 7.82 16.42 -13.77
CA ARG A 245 9.10 16.87 -14.32
C ARG A 245 9.18 16.57 -15.82
N PRO A 246 8.78 17.52 -16.69
CA PRO A 246 8.86 17.33 -18.13
C PRO A 246 10.31 17.10 -18.61
N GLY A 247 10.45 16.30 -19.67
CA GLY A 247 11.73 15.76 -20.15
C GLY A 247 12.65 16.77 -20.86
N ALA A 248 12.12 17.80 -21.52
CA ALA A 248 12.95 18.82 -22.18
C ALA A 248 13.38 19.92 -21.21
N ALA A 249 14.50 19.66 -20.55
CA ALA A 249 15.05 20.53 -19.53
C ALA A 249 15.87 21.69 -20.13
N ASN A 250 15.23 22.63 -20.82
CA ASN A 250 15.80 23.97 -21.01
C ASN A 250 15.82 24.71 -19.64
N ILE A 251 16.66 25.74 -19.51
CA ILE A 251 16.86 26.44 -18.22
C ILE A 251 15.55 27.06 -17.72
N GLU A 252 14.73 27.58 -18.63
CA GLU A 252 13.46 28.24 -18.32
C GLU A 252 12.44 27.28 -17.72
N THR A 253 12.27 26.08 -18.30
CA THR A 253 11.41 25.02 -17.78
C THR A 253 11.86 24.57 -16.38
N ARG A 254 13.17 24.45 -16.14
CA ARG A 254 13.67 24.10 -14.79
C ARG A 254 13.35 25.17 -13.77
N GLN A 255 13.55 26.44 -14.14
CA GLN A 255 13.24 27.58 -13.28
C GLN A 255 11.73 27.64 -12.98
N LEU A 256 10.90 27.36 -13.96
CA LEU A 256 9.45 27.29 -13.79
C LEU A 256 9.04 26.17 -12.81
N VAL A 257 9.54 24.96 -13.01
CA VAL A 257 9.25 23.81 -12.12
C VAL A 257 9.73 24.11 -10.69
N TRP A 258 10.91 24.69 -10.52
CA TRP A 258 11.41 25.11 -9.21
C TRP A 258 10.56 26.20 -8.57
N ALA A 259 10.20 27.24 -9.32
CA ALA A 259 9.35 28.31 -8.82
C ALA A 259 7.96 27.80 -8.40
N LEU A 260 7.40 26.84 -9.15
CA LEU A 260 6.15 26.18 -8.79
C LEU A 260 6.32 25.30 -7.54
N ALA A 261 7.39 24.52 -7.45
CA ALA A 261 7.69 23.70 -6.29
C ALA A 261 7.83 24.55 -5.02
N ASP A 262 8.57 25.65 -5.08
CA ASP A 262 8.75 26.57 -3.95
C ASP A 262 7.42 27.20 -3.55
N ARG A 263 6.58 27.59 -4.51
CA ARG A 263 5.25 28.11 -4.22
C ARG A 263 4.32 27.08 -3.58
N ILE A 264 4.39 25.82 -4.01
CA ILE A 264 3.64 24.72 -3.36
C ILE A 264 4.15 24.55 -1.91
N ARG A 265 5.45 24.62 -1.68
CA ARG A 265 6.05 24.57 -0.33
C ARG A 265 5.65 25.76 0.53
N ASP A 266 5.55 26.96 -0.04
CA ASP A 266 5.07 28.17 0.65
C ASP A 266 3.60 28.01 1.12
N GLN A 267 2.82 27.16 0.47
CA GLN A 267 1.46 26.79 0.89
C GLN A 267 1.42 25.75 2.01
N GLY A 268 2.58 25.33 2.52
CA GLY A 268 2.71 24.29 3.54
C GLY A 268 2.46 22.88 2.99
N LEU A 269 2.54 22.68 1.68
CA LEU A 269 2.41 21.37 1.03
C LEU A 269 3.82 20.82 0.74
N ASP A 270 3.99 19.51 0.80
CA ASP A 270 5.26 18.88 0.36
C ASP A 270 5.19 18.51 -1.12
N VAL A 271 6.35 18.41 -1.75
CA VAL A 271 6.47 18.16 -3.19
C VAL A 271 7.21 16.87 -3.41
N GLU A 272 6.52 15.89 -4.00
CA GLU A 272 7.06 14.61 -4.41
C GLU A 272 7.30 14.61 -5.92
N GLU A 273 8.45 14.11 -6.37
CA GLU A 273 8.83 14.12 -7.78
C GLU A 273 9.49 12.81 -8.16
N VAL A 274 9.22 12.33 -9.38
CA VAL A 274 10.00 11.24 -9.99
C VAL A 274 11.03 11.86 -10.92
N SER A 275 12.30 11.44 -10.80
CA SER A 275 13.37 11.95 -11.65
C SER A 275 13.10 11.63 -13.12
N PRO A 276 13.34 12.57 -14.07
CA PRO A 276 13.29 12.30 -15.51
C PRO A 276 14.11 11.06 -15.95
N SER A 277 15.22 10.78 -15.27
CA SER A 277 16.05 9.59 -15.54
C SER A 277 15.37 8.27 -15.15
N ALA A 278 14.41 8.30 -14.23
CA ALA A 278 13.68 7.13 -13.78
C ALA A 278 12.64 6.67 -14.80
N TYR A 279 12.14 7.56 -15.67
CA TYR A 279 11.15 7.23 -16.71
C TYR A 279 11.66 6.24 -17.76
N ALA A 280 12.98 6.17 -17.98
CA ALA A 280 13.59 5.24 -18.92
C ALA A 280 13.73 3.80 -18.37
N THR A 281 13.33 3.54 -17.11
CA THR A 281 13.52 2.25 -16.45
C THR A 281 12.25 1.38 -16.50
N THR A 282 12.42 0.05 -16.56
CA THR A 282 11.29 -0.89 -16.41
C THR A 282 10.61 -0.69 -15.07
N GLY A 283 9.30 -0.45 -15.08
CA GLY A 283 8.52 -0.19 -13.86
C GLY A 283 8.30 1.30 -13.55
N ALA A 284 8.82 2.23 -14.36
CA ALA A 284 8.66 3.67 -14.13
C ALA A 284 7.19 4.12 -13.94
N LEU A 285 6.26 3.57 -14.73
CA LEU A 285 4.84 3.89 -14.59
C LEU A 285 4.26 3.41 -13.25
N ALA A 286 4.71 2.25 -12.77
CA ALA A 286 4.31 1.73 -11.47
C ALA A 286 4.88 2.62 -10.34
N GLU A 287 6.09 3.14 -10.51
CA GLU A 287 6.72 4.05 -9.57
C GLU A 287 6.02 5.43 -9.54
N VAL A 288 5.74 6.03 -10.70
CA VAL A 288 4.96 7.27 -10.79
C VAL A 288 3.59 7.09 -10.13
N ARG A 289 2.91 5.98 -10.42
CA ARG A 289 1.64 5.65 -9.76
C ARG A 289 1.80 5.45 -8.26
N ARG A 290 2.86 4.80 -7.79
CA ARG A 290 3.15 4.56 -6.36
C ARG A 290 3.30 5.89 -5.62
N VAL A 291 4.12 6.80 -6.17
CA VAL A 291 4.33 8.14 -5.60
C VAL A 291 3.05 8.96 -5.62
N MET A 292 2.36 9.04 -6.78
CA MET A 292 1.07 9.76 -6.90
C MET A 292 -0.01 9.23 -5.95
N SER A 293 -0.04 7.92 -5.67
CA SER A 293 -1.03 7.32 -4.76
C SER A 293 -0.83 7.75 -3.30
N GLY A 294 0.36 8.22 -2.94
CA GLY A 294 0.67 8.79 -1.63
C GLY A 294 0.42 10.30 -1.54
N CYS A 295 0.01 10.94 -2.64
CA CYS A 295 -0.19 12.39 -2.72
C CYS A 295 -1.68 12.77 -2.60
N ALA A 296 -1.95 13.94 -2.07
CA ALA A 296 -3.30 14.53 -1.97
C ALA A 296 -3.68 15.36 -3.21
N GLY A 297 -2.70 15.67 -4.07
CA GLY A 297 -2.90 16.37 -5.32
C GLY A 297 -1.76 16.16 -6.30
N VAL A 298 -1.94 16.67 -7.52
CA VAL A 298 -0.95 16.60 -8.59
C VAL A 298 -0.81 17.98 -9.23
N ALA A 299 0.42 18.41 -9.47
CA ALA A 299 0.76 19.57 -10.28
C ALA A 299 1.51 19.10 -11.53
N VAL A 300 0.97 19.40 -12.71
CA VAL A 300 1.53 19.02 -14.01
C VAL A 300 1.98 20.27 -14.75
N VAL A 301 3.24 20.26 -15.22
CA VAL A 301 3.82 21.35 -16.01
C VAL A 301 3.90 20.88 -17.46
N ALA A 302 3.00 21.39 -18.30
CA ALA A 302 2.90 21.05 -19.71
C ALA A 302 3.68 22.07 -20.56
N VAL A 303 4.91 21.71 -20.91
CA VAL A 303 5.79 22.47 -21.81
C VAL A 303 6.01 21.70 -23.12
N PRO A 304 6.33 22.39 -24.23
CA PRO A 304 6.55 21.70 -25.50
C PRO A 304 7.88 20.94 -25.48
N ASP A 305 7.82 19.63 -25.61
CA ASP A 305 8.99 18.79 -25.91
C ASP A 305 9.30 18.81 -27.42
N LEU A 306 8.28 18.99 -28.26
CA LEU A 306 8.39 19.05 -29.71
C LEU A 306 7.58 20.23 -30.26
N ASN A 307 8.25 21.16 -30.94
CA ASN A 307 7.60 22.25 -31.65
C ASN A 307 7.38 21.88 -33.12
N VAL A 308 6.11 21.82 -33.53
CA VAL A 308 5.70 21.45 -34.88
C VAL A 308 5.35 22.71 -35.66
N ARG A 309 6.12 23.01 -36.70
CA ARG A 309 5.79 24.11 -37.64
C ARG A 309 4.66 23.72 -38.58
N SER A 310 4.73 22.53 -39.16
CA SER A 310 3.66 21.93 -39.97
C SER A 310 3.89 20.42 -40.03
N ALA A 311 2.86 19.63 -39.72
CA ALA A 311 2.87 18.18 -39.86
C ALA A 311 1.46 17.61 -40.02
N LEU A 312 1.38 16.36 -40.47
CA LEU A 312 0.15 15.57 -40.45
C LEU A 312 0.18 14.63 -39.23
N TRP A 313 -0.69 14.89 -38.25
CA TRP A 313 -0.79 14.13 -37.00
C TRP A 313 -1.82 13.00 -37.09
N ARG A 314 -1.50 11.85 -36.50
CA ARG A 314 -2.36 10.66 -36.38
C ARG A 314 -2.33 10.13 -34.94
N ALA A 315 -3.42 10.29 -34.21
CA ALA A 315 -3.54 9.84 -32.81
C ALA A 315 -3.89 8.34 -32.72
N ALA A 316 -3.02 7.47 -33.23
CA ALA A 316 -3.26 6.02 -33.32
C ALA A 316 -4.58 5.62 -34.04
N THR A 317 -5.17 6.53 -34.81
CA THR A 317 -6.34 6.29 -35.67
C THR A 317 -5.96 6.45 -37.16
N PRO A 318 -6.74 5.88 -38.09
CA PRO A 318 -6.53 6.07 -39.54
C PRO A 318 -6.77 7.52 -40.01
N GLN A 319 -7.38 8.35 -39.17
CA GLN A 319 -7.67 9.75 -39.47
C GLN A 319 -6.43 10.59 -39.23
N ALA A 320 -6.13 11.46 -40.19
CA ALA A 320 -4.99 12.34 -40.15
C ALA A 320 -5.49 13.78 -40.14
N ARG A 321 -4.83 14.64 -39.36
CA ARG A 321 -5.13 16.07 -39.31
C ARG A 321 -3.86 16.87 -39.49
N GLU A 322 -3.97 18.04 -40.09
CA GLU A 322 -2.87 18.99 -40.13
C GLU A 322 -2.73 19.67 -38.77
N ILE A 323 -1.50 19.73 -38.26
CA ILE A 323 -1.11 20.53 -37.11
C ILE A 323 -0.03 21.51 -37.57
N SER A 324 -0.14 22.77 -37.16
CA SER A 324 0.78 23.84 -37.55
C SER A 324 1.02 24.79 -36.40
N ASP A 325 2.26 25.25 -36.26
CA ASP A 325 2.74 26.17 -35.23
C ASP A 325 2.29 25.80 -33.80
N GLN A 326 2.45 24.53 -33.45
CA GLN A 326 1.97 23.95 -32.21
C GLN A 326 3.05 23.16 -31.48
N GLY A 327 3.13 23.34 -30.17
CA GLY A 327 3.93 22.55 -29.25
C GLY A 327 3.20 21.28 -28.80
N LEU A 328 3.90 20.15 -28.81
CA LEU A 328 3.47 18.87 -28.25
C LEU A 328 4.25 18.55 -26.98
N THR A 329 3.56 18.13 -25.92
CA THR A 329 4.17 17.69 -24.66
C THR A 329 4.79 16.30 -24.79
N SER A 330 5.59 15.92 -23.79
CA SER A 330 6.04 14.55 -23.65
C SER A 330 4.86 13.59 -23.45
N PRO A 331 4.92 12.34 -23.95
CA PRO A 331 3.93 11.31 -23.63
C PRO A 331 3.79 11.06 -22.12
N TRP A 332 4.85 11.31 -21.35
CA TRP A 332 4.85 11.16 -19.90
C TRP A 332 3.95 12.15 -19.19
N THR A 333 3.95 13.41 -19.64
CA THR A 333 3.03 14.44 -19.13
C THR A 333 1.58 13.98 -19.27
N CYS A 334 1.25 13.37 -20.41
CA CYS A 334 -0.09 12.83 -20.67
C CYS A 334 -0.41 11.63 -19.78
N LEU A 335 0.56 10.73 -19.54
CA LEU A 335 0.38 9.57 -18.66
C LEU A 335 0.17 9.99 -17.20
N GLU A 336 0.93 10.97 -16.71
CA GLU A 336 0.79 11.53 -15.37
C GLU A 336 -0.58 12.14 -15.17
N LEU A 337 -1.04 12.95 -16.14
CA LEU A 337 -2.34 13.57 -16.11
C LEU A 337 -3.46 12.50 -16.10
N GLY A 338 -3.36 11.48 -16.95
CA GLY A 338 -4.30 10.35 -16.97
C GLY A 338 -4.29 9.49 -15.71
N LEU A 339 -3.13 9.30 -15.07
CA LEU A 339 -3.02 8.61 -13.79
C LEU A 339 -3.66 9.42 -12.66
N ALA A 340 -3.40 10.73 -12.62
CA ALA A 340 -3.93 11.62 -11.62
C ALA A 340 -5.47 11.65 -11.68
N THR A 341 -6.04 11.81 -12.88
CA THR A 341 -7.50 11.75 -13.07
C THR A 341 -8.08 10.37 -12.75
N GLY A 342 -7.39 9.28 -13.13
CA GLY A 342 -7.80 7.91 -12.78
C GLY A 342 -7.77 7.60 -11.28
N LEU A 343 -6.89 8.27 -10.52
CA LEU A 343 -6.87 8.25 -9.05
C LEU A 343 -7.89 9.24 -8.44
N GLY A 344 -8.54 10.05 -9.28
CA GLY A 344 -9.46 11.11 -8.90
C GLY A 344 -8.78 12.28 -8.18
N LEU A 345 -7.46 12.43 -8.27
CA LEU A 345 -6.71 13.48 -7.56
C LEU A 345 -7.01 14.87 -8.14
N PRO A 346 -7.04 15.94 -7.31
CA PRO A 346 -7.09 17.30 -7.82
C PRO A 346 -5.81 17.64 -8.59
N VAL A 347 -5.97 18.10 -9.81
CA VAL A 347 -4.88 18.36 -10.75
C VAL A 347 -4.75 19.86 -11.03
N PHE A 348 -3.58 20.42 -10.74
CA PHE A 348 -3.18 21.73 -11.24
C PHE A 348 -2.38 21.55 -12.53
N LEU A 349 -2.89 22.08 -13.64
CA LEU A 349 -2.26 21.98 -14.94
C LEU A 349 -1.75 23.36 -15.38
N ALA A 350 -0.43 23.52 -15.38
CA ALA A 350 0.27 24.71 -15.82
C ALA A 350 0.78 24.53 -17.26
N GLU A 351 0.12 25.17 -18.23
CA GLU A 351 0.38 24.99 -19.65
C GLU A 351 1.18 26.15 -20.23
N ALA A 352 2.28 25.85 -20.92
CA ALA A 352 3.03 26.86 -21.67
C ALA A 352 2.27 27.30 -22.92
N ASP A 353 2.56 28.52 -23.38
CA ASP A 353 1.94 29.06 -24.58
C ASP A 353 2.26 28.23 -25.83
N GLY A 354 1.27 28.10 -26.71
CA GLY A 354 1.39 27.33 -27.95
C GLY A 354 1.41 25.82 -27.77
N VAL A 355 1.35 25.31 -26.53
CA VAL A 355 1.14 23.88 -26.25
C VAL A 355 -0.33 23.56 -26.43
N SER A 356 -0.65 22.51 -27.19
CA SER A 356 -2.00 21.96 -27.17
C SER A 356 -2.04 20.63 -26.42
N SER A 357 -2.94 20.57 -25.44
CA SER A 357 -3.19 19.39 -24.60
C SER A 357 -3.95 18.29 -25.33
N GLU A 358 -4.15 18.40 -26.64
CA GLU A 358 -5.11 17.60 -27.43
C GLU A 358 -4.85 16.08 -27.47
N ALA A 359 -3.77 15.58 -26.87
CA ALA A 359 -3.66 14.15 -26.58
C ALA A 359 -4.80 13.66 -25.66
N PHE A 360 -5.37 14.58 -24.86
CA PHE A 360 -6.63 14.41 -24.15
C PHE A 360 -7.35 15.76 -24.13
N ASP A 361 -8.42 15.89 -24.92
CA ASP A 361 -9.37 17.00 -24.80
C ASP A 361 -10.11 16.86 -23.47
N TYR A 362 -9.45 17.20 -22.36
CA TYR A 362 -10.09 17.37 -21.08
C TYR A 362 -10.97 18.60 -21.22
N SER A 363 -12.19 18.37 -21.68
CA SER A 363 -13.23 19.38 -21.73
C SER A 363 -13.26 20.10 -20.39
N SER A 364 -13.58 21.38 -20.41
CA SER A 364 -13.55 22.33 -19.27
C SER A 364 -14.51 21.99 -18.11
N HIS A 365 -14.91 20.72 -17.96
CA HIS A 365 -15.91 20.23 -17.03
C HIS A 365 -15.44 19.00 -16.22
N GLU A 366 -14.16 18.60 -16.33
CA GLU A 366 -13.62 17.58 -15.43
C GLU A 366 -13.57 18.13 -13.99
N PRO A 367 -14.31 17.54 -13.03
CA PRO A 367 -14.23 17.96 -11.65
C PRO A 367 -12.79 17.77 -11.16
N HIS A 368 -12.27 18.77 -10.45
CA HIS A 368 -10.93 18.79 -9.87
C HIS A 368 -9.75 19.06 -10.84
N LEU A 369 -9.99 19.53 -12.07
CA LEU A 369 -8.93 20.04 -12.96
C LEU A 369 -8.86 21.58 -12.93
N TYR A 370 -7.71 22.12 -12.51
CA TYR A 370 -7.44 23.55 -12.36
C TYR A 370 -6.36 23.97 -13.36
N ARG A 371 -6.73 24.72 -14.39
CA ARG A 371 -5.86 25.00 -15.55
C ARG A 371 -5.41 26.45 -15.58
N VAL A 372 -4.12 26.68 -15.87
CA VAL A 372 -3.52 28.00 -16.04
C VAL A 372 -2.59 28.02 -17.26
N ARG A 373 -2.56 29.15 -17.98
CA ARG A 373 -1.54 29.42 -19.01
C ARG A 373 -0.38 30.23 -18.45
N LEU A 374 0.84 29.79 -18.73
CA LEU A 374 2.08 30.32 -18.16
C LEU A 374 2.64 31.57 -18.86
N ALA A 375 1.98 32.02 -19.94
CA ALA A 375 2.29 33.27 -20.63
C ALA A 375 2.12 34.52 -19.76
N GLU A 376 1.29 34.39 -18.75
CA GLU A 376 0.92 35.47 -17.87
C GLU A 376 1.86 35.48 -16.67
N ASN A 377 2.40 36.66 -16.39
CA ASN A 377 3.28 36.89 -15.25
C ASN A 377 2.71 36.19 -14.01
N HIS A 378 3.49 35.35 -13.31
CA HIS A 378 3.07 34.52 -12.15
C HIS A 378 2.46 35.30 -10.96
N LEU A 379 2.39 36.63 -11.09
CA LEU A 379 1.72 37.57 -10.20
C LEU A 379 0.29 37.92 -10.66
N SER A 380 -0.15 37.46 -11.83
CA SER A 380 -1.47 37.73 -12.39
C SER A 380 -2.57 37.04 -11.59
N ARG A 381 -3.75 37.65 -11.58
CA ARG A 381 -4.95 37.11 -10.92
C ARG A 381 -5.37 35.75 -11.51
N THR A 382 -5.17 35.61 -12.82
CA THR A 382 -5.42 34.42 -13.64
C THR A 382 -4.57 33.20 -13.28
N PHE A 383 -3.42 33.38 -12.62
CA PHE A 383 -2.64 32.28 -12.04
C PHE A 383 -3.05 32.00 -10.59
N ARG A 384 -3.26 33.04 -9.77
CA ARG A 384 -3.48 32.88 -8.33
C ARG A 384 -4.79 32.19 -7.99
N GLU A 385 -5.90 32.61 -8.58
CA GLU A 385 -7.22 32.06 -8.24
C GLU A 385 -7.29 30.54 -8.48
N PRO A 386 -6.92 29.99 -9.66
CA PRO A 386 -6.93 28.55 -9.88
C PRO A 386 -5.93 27.77 -9.00
N PHE A 387 -4.78 28.38 -8.68
CA PHE A 387 -3.78 27.76 -7.82
C PHE A 387 -4.24 27.66 -6.36
N ASP A 388 -4.84 28.73 -5.83
CA ASP A 388 -5.37 28.75 -4.47
C ASP A 388 -6.59 27.82 -4.33
N ASP A 389 -7.48 27.79 -5.32
CA ASP A 389 -8.62 26.86 -5.37
C ASP A 389 -8.15 25.41 -5.41
N TRP A 390 -7.13 25.11 -6.22
CA TRP A 390 -6.51 23.79 -6.24
C TRP A 390 -5.89 23.43 -4.89
N CYS A 391 -5.14 24.34 -4.26
CA CYS A 391 -4.59 24.11 -2.91
C CYS A 391 -5.71 23.82 -1.88
N GLY A 392 -6.86 24.49 -2.02
CA GLY A 392 -8.06 24.20 -1.23
C GLY A 392 -8.54 22.77 -1.42
N ALA A 393 -8.71 22.32 -2.67
CA ALA A 393 -9.14 20.96 -2.98
C ALA A 393 -8.13 19.88 -2.53
N VAL A 394 -6.83 20.16 -2.62
CA VAL A 394 -5.77 19.29 -2.06
C VAL A 394 -5.97 19.12 -0.56
N ARG A 395 -6.23 20.22 0.17
CA ARG A 395 -6.48 20.20 1.61
C ARG A 395 -7.76 19.47 1.99
N GLU A 396 -8.84 19.69 1.27
CA GLU A 396 -10.13 18.99 1.51
C GLU A 396 -9.99 17.47 1.36
N ARG A 397 -9.28 17.02 0.32
CA ARG A 397 -9.01 15.60 0.10
C ARG A 397 -8.05 15.01 1.14
N GLY A 398 -7.06 15.78 1.55
CA GLY A 398 -6.10 15.36 2.56
C GLY A 398 -6.71 14.98 3.91
N VAL A 399 -7.88 15.55 4.22
CA VAL A 399 -8.61 15.34 5.48
C VAL A 399 -9.60 14.16 5.39
N SER A 400 -9.92 13.68 4.19
CA SER A 400 -10.85 12.56 3.92
C SER A 400 -10.15 11.21 3.85
#